data_AF-A0AAV0S3S6-F1
#
_entry.id   AF-A0AAV0S3S6-F1
#
_cell.length_a   1.000
_cell.length_b   1.000
_cell.length_c   1.000
_cell.angle_alpha   90.00
_cell.angle_beta   90.00
_cell.angle_gamma   90.00
#
_symmetry.space_group_name_H-M   'P 1'
#
loop_
_entity.id
_entity.type
_entity.pdbx_description
1 polymer ?
#
loop_
_entity_poly.entity_id
_entity_poly.type
_entity_poly.pdbx_seq_one_letter_code
_entity_poly.pdbx_strand_id
1 'polypeptide(L)'
;MKERKSGLRNKSSKAKRIGLFQRITAALLLPLIIIYKKLSSTFLPNLFLFWHINEGIKEIMADYVHQEMTRNLILVYLRLFFLIVIKDVFLSLVSFLNKSKNLMDRTHTSKRLL
;
A
#
# COMPACT_ATOMS: atom_id res chain seq x y z
N MET A 1 10.92 13.17 -41.33
CA MET A 1 12.02 12.86 -40.38
C MET A 1 11.45 11.97 -39.28
N LYS A 2 11.80 10.68 -39.24
CA LYS A 2 11.21 9.71 -38.30
C LYS A 2 11.99 9.76 -36.98
N GLU A 3 11.34 10.22 -35.91
CA GLU A 3 11.94 10.36 -34.58
C GLU A 3 12.52 9.01 -34.14
N ARG A 4 13.84 8.93 -33.92
CA ARG A 4 14.48 7.73 -33.37
C ARG A 4 14.07 7.63 -31.91
N LYS A 5 13.16 6.70 -31.59
CA LYS A 5 12.81 6.35 -30.20
C LYS A 5 14.03 5.72 -29.53
N SER A 6 14.88 6.55 -28.94
CA SER A 6 16.08 6.10 -28.24
C SER A 6 15.69 5.36 -26.96
N GLY A 7 16.14 4.10 -26.86
CA GLY A 7 15.96 3.22 -25.69
C GLY A 7 16.58 3.75 -24.37
N LEU A 8 17.30 4.88 -24.44
CA LEU A 8 17.88 5.58 -23.29
C LEU A 8 16.92 6.59 -22.66
N ARG A 9 16.08 7.28 -23.44
CA ARG A 9 15.16 8.33 -22.97
C ARG A 9 14.00 7.76 -22.15
N ASN A 10 13.52 6.57 -22.52
CA ASN A 10 12.53 5.79 -21.78
C ASN A 10 13.09 5.15 -20.50
N LYS A 11 14.37 4.74 -20.46
CA LYS A 11 15.01 4.29 -19.19
C LYS A 11 15.16 5.44 -18.19
N SER A 12 15.68 6.60 -18.62
CA SER A 12 15.88 7.75 -17.71
C SER A 12 14.55 8.31 -17.18
N SER A 13 13.51 8.37 -18.02
CA SER A 13 12.18 8.80 -17.58
C SER A 13 11.48 7.81 -16.65
N LYS A 14 11.77 6.50 -16.76
CA LYS A 14 11.30 5.49 -15.79
C LYS A 14 11.93 5.71 -14.41
N ALA A 15 13.26 5.83 -14.36
CA ALA A 15 13.99 6.08 -13.12
C ALA A 15 13.59 7.40 -12.46
N LYS A 16 13.42 8.48 -13.24
CA LYS A 16 12.98 9.78 -12.73
C LYS A 16 11.57 9.74 -12.12
N ARG A 17 10.65 8.95 -12.68
CA ARG A 17 9.31 8.76 -12.10
C ARG A 17 9.37 7.99 -10.79
N ILE A 18 10.13 6.90 -10.75
CA ILE A 18 10.32 6.09 -9.54
C ILE A 18 10.84 6.93 -8.37
N GLY A 19 11.88 7.75 -8.59
CA GLY A 19 12.40 8.68 -7.58
C GLY A 19 11.37 9.73 -7.11
N LEU A 20 10.53 10.24 -8.01
CA LEU A 20 9.44 11.15 -7.65
C LEU A 20 8.37 10.46 -6.81
N PHE A 21 7.99 9.23 -7.16
CA PHE A 21 7.01 8.46 -6.39
C PHE A 21 7.53 8.15 -4.98
N GLN A 22 8.81 7.81 -4.82
CA GLN A 22 9.41 7.60 -3.50
C GLN A 22 9.34 8.86 -2.63
N ARG A 23 9.70 10.03 -3.18
CA ARG A 23 9.62 11.31 -2.47
C ARG A 23 8.18 11.67 -2.07
N ILE A 24 7.23 11.46 -2.98
CA ILE A 24 5.80 11.70 -2.69
C ILE A 24 5.33 10.75 -1.60
N THR A 25 5.69 9.47 -1.67
CA THR A 25 5.27 8.45 -0.70
C THR A 25 5.84 8.75 0.69
N ALA A 26 7.12 9.16 0.78
CA ALA A 26 7.74 9.57 2.04
C ALA A 26 7.10 10.84 2.64
N ALA A 27 6.79 11.84 1.79
CA ALA A 27 6.13 13.06 2.23
C ALA A 27 4.68 12.82 2.70
N LEU A 28 3.99 11.83 2.14
CA LEU A 28 2.61 11.48 2.52
C LEU A 28 2.53 10.69 3.83
N LEU A 29 3.61 10.06 4.30
CA LEU A 29 3.62 9.24 5.51
C LEU A 29 3.30 10.05 6.78
N LEU A 30 3.90 11.23 6.90
CA LEU A 30 3.72 12.15 8.04
C LEU A 30 2.25 12.65 8.16
N PRO A 31 1.61 13.19 7.11
CA PRO A 31 0.20 13.53 7.13
C PRO A 31 -0.70 12.33 7.47
N LEU A 32 -0.35 11.13 6.99
CA LEU A 32 -1.17 9.94 7.21
C LEU A 32 -1.19 9.49 8.68
N ILE A 33 -0.08 9.64 9.41
CA ILE A 33 0.00 9.37 10.85
C ILE A 33 -0.87 10.35 11.65
N ILE A 34 -0.90 11.61 11.23
CA ILE A 34 -1.76 12.63 11.83
C ILE A 34 -3.24 12.33 11.55
N ILE A 35 -3.56 11.90 10.33
CA ILE A 35 -4.91 11.49 9.91
C ILE A 35 -5.35 10.21 10.63
N TYR A 36 -4.44 9.25 10.86
CA TYR A 36 -4.71 8.00 11.60
C TYR A 36 -5.27 8.27 13.00
N LYS A 37 -4.75 9.29 13.69
CA LYS A 37 -5.25 9.66 15.02
C LYS A 37 -6.69 10.21 15.00
N LYS A 38 -7.16 10.66 13.84
CA LYS A 38 -8.47 11.31 13.65
C LYS A 38 -9.50 10.43 12.95
N LEU A 39 -9.08 9.57 12.02
CA LEU A 39 -9.95 8.57 11.39
C LEU A 39 -10.01 7.32 12.28
N SER A 40 -11.22 6.91 12.68
CA SER A 40 -11.44 5.65 13.41
C SER A 40 -11.13 4.38 12.60
N SER A 41 -10.76 4.53 11.32
CA SER A 41 -10.44 3.42 10.42
C SER A 41 -8.94 3.27 10.24
N THR A 42 -8.43 2.14 10.68
CA THR A 42 -7.02 1.75 10.57
C THR A 42 -6.64 1.23 9.18
N PHE A 43 -7.62 0.99 8.30
CA PHE A 43 -7.41 0.31 7.02
C PHE A 43 -6.57 1.11 6.01
N LEU A 44 -6.93 2.37 5.78
CA LEU A 44 -6.27 3.22 4.77
C LEU A 44 -4.81 3.52 5.13
N PRO A 45 -4.49 3.90 6.39
CA PRO A 45 -3.11 4.13 6.80
C PRO A 45 -2.24 2.88 6.75
N ASN A 46 -2.79 1.73 7.13
CA ASN A 46 -2.08 0.45 7.04
C ASN A 46 -1.72 0.11 5.59
N LEU A 47 -2.65 0.29 4.64
CA LEU A 47 -2.39 0.02 3.22
C LEU A 47 -1.26 0.90 2.66
N PHE A 48 -1.25 2.18 3.02
CA PHE A 48 -0.22 3.11 2.57
C PHE A 48 1.15 2.81 3.19
N LEU A 49 1.18 2.44 4.47
CA LEU A 49 2.40 2.00 5.15
C LEU A 49 3.01 0.77 4.46
N PHE A 50 2.17 -0.21 4.11
CA PHE A 50 2.62 -1.40 3.36
C PHE A 50 3.18 -1.04 1.99
N TRP A 51 2.54 -0.12 1.27
CA TRP A 51 3.05 0.37 -0.01
C TRP A 51 4.44 1.01 0.15
N HIS A 52 4.61 1.87 1.16
CA HIS A 52 5.88 2.55 1.39
C HIS A 52 7.01 1.58 1.74
N ILE A 53 6.75 0.62 2.63
CA ILE A 53 7.72 -0.42 3.00
C ILE A 53 8.11 -1.25 1.77
N ASN A 54 7.15 -1.63 0.93
CA ASN A 54 7.43 -2.38 -0.30
C ASN A 54 8.40 -1.64 -1.22
N GLU A 55 8.18 -0.34 -1.44
CA GLU A 55 9.02 0.45 -2.33
C GLU A 55 10.39 0.75 -1.72
N GLY A 56 10.45 1.00 -0.41
CA GLY A 56 11.72 1.16 0.31
C GLY A 56 12.58 -0.11 0.26
N ILE A 57 11.99 -1.29 0.46
CA ILE A 57 12.74 -2.56 0.35
C ILE A 57 13.24 -2.80 -1.07
N LYS A 58 12.46 -2.46 -2.12
CA LYS A 58 12.94 -2.56 -3.50
C LYS A 58 14.14 -1.67 -3.79
N GLU A 59 14.15 -0.46 -3.23
CA GLU A 59 15.25 0.49 -3.37
C GLU A 59 16.52 -0.04 -2.70
N ILE A 60 16.41 -0.49 -1.44
CA ILE A 60 17.51 -1.15 -0.71
C ILE A 60 18.01 -2.37 -1.49
N MET A 61 17.12 -3.21 -2.01
CA MET A 61 17.53 -4.38 -2.80
C MET A 61 18.24 -4.00 -4.10
N ALA A 62 17.86 -2.90 -4.75
CA ALA A 62 18.53 -2.42 -5.94
C ALA A 62 19.96 -1.94 -5.66
N ASP A 63 20.19 -1.38 -4.47
CA ASP A 63 21.50 -0.87 -4.05
C ASP A 63 22.44 -1.97 -3.52
N TYR A 64 21.91 -2.97 -2.80
CA TYR A 64 22.74 -3.98 -2.11
C TYR A 64 22.76 -5.35 -2.81
N VAL A 65 21.67 -5.77 -3.45
CA VAL A 65 21.55 -7.13 -4.03
C VAL A 65 21.75 -7.08 -5.54
N HIS A 66 22.99 -7.33 -5.95
CA HIS A 66 23.40 -7.27 -7.35
C HIS A 66 23.01 -8.54 -8.14
N GLN A 67 22.83 -9.66 -7.45
CA GLN A 67 22.46 -10.93 -8.07
C GLN A 67 20.95 -11.02 -8.30
N GLU A 68 20.55 -11.18 -9.55
CA GLU A 68 19.14 -11.15 -9.96
C GLU A 68 18.30 -12.29 -9.35
N MET A 69 18.89 -13.48 -9.20
CA MET A 69 18.25 -14.62 -8.53
C MET A 69 17.88 -14.30 -7.06
N THR A 70 18.83 -13.74 -6.31
CA THR A 70 18.63 -13.36 -4.91
C THR A 70 17.59 -12.25 -4.79
N ARG A 71 17.65 -11.26 -5.68
CA ARG A 71 16.65 -10.19 -5.74
C ARG A 71 15.24 -10.73 -6.00
N ASN A 72 15.09 -11.65 -6.96
CA ASN A 72 13.78 -12.21 -7.27
C ASN A 72 13.23 -13.08 -6.12
N LEU A 73 14.10 -13.86 -5.47
CA LEU A 73 13.73 -14.68 -4.31
C LEU A 73 13.20 -13.80 -3.15
N ILE A 74 13.89 -12.71 -2.83
CA ILE A 74 13.45 -11.78 -1.78
C ILE A 74 12.11 -11.14 -2.15
N LEU A 75 11.90 -10.77 -3.43
CA LEU A 75 10.60 -10.23 -3.87
C LEU A 75 9.46 -11.24 -3.73
N VAL A 76 9.72 -12.54 -3.94
CA VAL A 76 8.74 -13.61 -3.71
C VAL A 76 8.41 -13.72 -2.22
N TYR A 77 9.42 -13.73 -1.35
CA TYR A 77 9.20 -13.72 0.10
C TYR A 77 8.41 -12.49 0.56
N LEU A 78 8.73 -11.31 0.02
CA LEU A 78 8.04 -10.07 0.33
C LEU A 78 6.57 -10.13 -0.10
N ARG A 79 6.27 -10.69 -1.28
CA ARG A 79 4.89 -10.95 -1.72
C ARG A 79 4.17 -11.91 -0.78
N LEU A 80 4.84 -12.98 -0.35
CA LEU A 80 4.26 -13.96 0.57
C LEU A 80 3.93 -13.33 1.92
N PHE A 81 4.84 -12.51 2.45
CA PHE A 81 4.62 -11.73 3.66
C PHE A 81 3.39 -10.82 3.53
N PHE A 82 3.26 -10.09 2.41
CA PHE A 82 2.08 -9.25 2.18
C PHE A 82 0.78 -10.05 2.13
N LEU A 83 0.77 -11.24 1.53
CA LEU A 83 -0.43 -12.08 1.50
C LEU A 83 -0.87 -12.51 2.92
N ILE A 84 0.08 -12.85 3.79
CA ILE A 84 -0.21 -13.22 5.18
C ILE A 84 -0.83 -12.04 5.93
N VAL A 85 -0.23 -10.86 5.81
CA VAL A 85 -0.71 -9.64 6.47
C VAL A 85 -2.10 -9.22 5.95
N ILE A 86 -2.29 -9.27 4.64
CA ILE A 86 -3.56 -8.93 3.99
C ILE A 86 -4.69 -9.79 4.54
N LYS A 87 -4.46 -11.09 4.75
CA LYS A 87 -5.45 -12.00 5.33
C LYS A 87 -6.03 -11.47 6.65
N ASP A 88 -5.17 -11.01 7.56
CA ASP A 88 -5.59 -10.52 8.88
C ASP A 88 -6.32 -9.17 8.79
N VAL A 89 -5.87 -8.29 7.89
CA VAL A 89 -6.54 -7.01 7.61
C VAL A 89 -7.93 -7.24 7.00
N PHE A 90 -8.08 -8.18 6.07
CA PHE A 90 -9.38 -8.54 5.49
C PHE A 90 -10.33 -9.12 6.53
N LEU A 91 -9.84 -9.98 7.42
CA LEU A 91 -10.66 -10.53 8.51
C LEU A 91 -11.20 -9.41 9.43
N SER A 92 -10.32 -8.45 9.78
CA SER A 92 -10.71 -7.28 10.57
C SER A 92 -11.76 -6.42 9.85
N LEU A 93 -11.60 -6.22 8.53
CA LEU A 93 -12.55 -5.47 7.72
C LEU A 93 -13.93 -6.14 7.63
N VAL A 94 -13.97 -7.46 7.40
CA VAL A 94 -15.22 -8.23 7.33
C VAL A 94 -15.95 -8.22 8.67
N SER A 95 -15.22 -8.40 9.77
CA SER A 95 -15.76 -8.31 11.13
C SER A 95 -16.37 -6.92 11.40
N PHE A 96 -15.64 -5.85 11.05
CA PHE A 96 -16.11 -4.48 11.18
C PHE A 96 -17.39 -4.22 10.37
N LEU A 97 -17.45 -4.66 9.12
CA LEU A 97 -18.61 -4.49 8.26
C LEU A 97 -19.83 -5.25 8.81
N ASN A 98 -19.62 -6.48 9.31
CA ASN A 98 -20.69 -7.27 9.90
C ASN A 98 -21.27 -6.60 11.16
N LYS A 99 -20.40 -6.05 12.02
CA LYS A 99 -20.79 -5.25 13.18
C LYS A 99 -21.57 -4.00 12.80
N SER A 100 -21.13 -3.28 11.76
CA SER A 100 -21.82 -2.09 11.24
C SER A 100 -23.21 -2.40 10.68
N LYS A 101 -23.36 -3.50 9.93
CA LYS A 101 -24.68 -3.96 9.43
C LYS A 101 -25.64 -4.27 10.57
N ASN A 102 -25.19 -4.98 11.61
CA ASN A 102 -26.02 -5.33 12.76
C ASN A 102 -26.51 -4.06 13.53
N LEU A 103 -25.64 -3.03 13.62
CA LEU A 103 -26.02 -1.73 14.21
C LEU A 103 -27.08 -0.99 13.39
N MET A 104 -26.98 -1.01 12.06
CA MET A 104 -27.93 -0.34 11.18
C MET A 104 -29.31 -1.00 11.21
N ASP A 105 -29.34 -2.34 11.29
CA ASP A 105 -30.59 -3.10 11.38
C ASP A 105 -31.34 -2.80 12.69
N ARG A 106 -30.61 -2.69 13.82
CA ARG A 106 -31.17 -2.30 15.13
C ARG A 106 -31.73 -0.88 15.17
N THR A 107 -31.05 0.07 14.49
CA THR A 107 -31.56 1.45 14.43
C THR A 107 -32.83 1.53 13.58
N HIS A 108 -32.95 0.74 12.52
CA HIS A 108 -34.16 0.67 11.71
C HIS A 108 -35.33 0.02 12.47
N THR A 109 -35.09 -1.07 13.21
CA THR A 109 -36.13 -1.68 14.06
C THR A 109 -36.56 -0.76 15.21
N SER A 110 -35.62 -0.08 15.88
CA SER A 110 -35.94 0.84 16.97
C SER A 110 -36.73 2.07 16.51
N LYS A 111 -36.52 2.56 15.29
CA LYS A 111 -37.33 3.65 14.69
C LYS A 111 -38.73 3.21 14.26
N ARG A 112 -38.98 1.90 14.09
CA ARG A 112 -40.28 1.35 13.70
C ARG A 112 -41.20 1.07 14.90
N LEU A 113 -40.64 1.06 16.10
CA LEU A 113 -41.32 0.75 17.36
C LEU A 113 -41.65 2.01 18.19
N LEU A 114 -41.22 3.19 17.74
CA LEU A 114 -41.55 4.52 18.26
C LEU A 114 -42.48 5.24 17.28
#